data_AF-A0A2E3B2P7-F1
#
_entry.id   AF-A0A2E3B2P7-F1
#
_cell.length_a   1.000
_cell.length_b   1.000
_cell.length_c   1.000
_cell.angle_alpha   90.00
_cell.angle_beta   90.00
_cell.angle_gamma   90.00
#
_symmetry.space_group_name_H-M   'P 1'
#
loop_
_entity.id
_entity.type
_entity.pdbx_description
1 polymer ?
#
loop_
_entity_poly.entity_id
_entity_poly.type
_entity_poly.pdbx_seq_one_letter_code
_entity_poly.pdbx_strand_id
1 'polypeptide(L)'
;MDTAVDGQEASWHTDGHRVSLRLVKNEIIVSLVHCPDTDKCSVREVSCVVKHFIDMYGLECNVGSVYITSPETEIAWALMGDDFDLDACQLWWIPSEDEAFASWLDSKIS
;
A
#
# COMPACT_ATOMS: atom_id res chain seq x y z
N MET A 1 -6.74 13.78 8.98
CA MET A 1 -6.73 12.31 8.77
C MET A 1 -5.57 11.83 9.59
N ASP A 2 -5.84 11.27 10.77
CA ASP A 2 -4.79 10.87 11.70
C ASP A 2 -4.19 9.57 11.19
N THR A 3 -3.04 9.66 10.52
CA THR A 3 -2.25 8.52 10.01
C THR A 3 -1.42 7.84 11.10
N ALA A 4 -1.80 8.03 12.37
CA ALA A 4 -1.04 7.58 13.52
C ALA A 4 -1.78 6.42 14.22
N VAL A 5 -1.22 5.23 14.11
CA VAL A 5 -1.37 4.20 15.15
C VAL A 5 -0.25 4.47 16.16
N ASP A 6 -0.60 4.70 17.43
CA ASP A 6 0.34 4.94 18.55
C ASP A 6 1.25 6.19 18.48
N GLY A 7 0.93 7.19 17.66
CA GLY A 7 1.66 8.47 17.64
C GLY A 7 3.00 8.43 16.90
N GLN A 8 3.32 7.32 16.23
CA GLN A 8 4.33 7.30 15.17
C GLN A 8 3.66 7.60 13.83
N GLU A 9 4.18 8.60 13.12
CA GLU A 9 3.77 8.90 11.75
C GLU A 9 4.20 7.71 10.86
N ALA A 10 3.26 7.11 10.13
CA ALA A 10 3.55 5.99 9.24
C ALA A 10 4.66 6.37 8.25
N SER A 11 5.65 5.49 8.06
CA SER A 11 6.71 5.69 7.07
C SER A 11 6.21 5.24 5.71
N TRP A 12 5.77 6.22 4.90
CA TRP A 12 5.24 5.97 3.57
C TRP A 12 6.35 5.82 2.53
N HIS A 13 6.19 4.83 1.66
CA HIS A 13 7.07 4.52 0.54
C HIS A 13 6.33 4.73 -0.78
N THR A 14 6.90 5.54 -1.67
CA THR A 14 6.43 5.79 -3.05
C THR A 14 7.50 5.30 -4.03
N ASP A 15 7.64 3.98 -4.16
CA ASP A 15 8.77 3.34 -4.83
C ASP A 15 8.40 2.61 -6.13
N GLY A 16 7.17 2.79 -6.62
CA GLY A 16 6.71 2.25 -7.91
C GLY A 16 5.94 0.92 -7.81
N HIS A 17 5.55 0.51 -6.60
CA HIS A 17 4.59 -0.58 -6.44
C HIS A 17 3.26 -0.25 -7.15
N ARG A 18 2.71 -1.25 -7.85
CA ARG A 18 1.41 -1.11 -8.53
C ARG A 18 0.53 -2.31 -8.19
N VAL A 19 -0.78 -2.07 -8.15
CA VAL A 19 -1.80 -3.12 -8.02
C VAL A 19 -2.64 -3.17 -9.28
N SER A 20 -2.94 -4.37 -9.76
CA SER A 20 -3.90 -4.57 -10.84
C SER A 20 -5.28 -4.84 -10.27
N LEU A 21 -6.24 -3.98 -10.55
CA LEU A 21 -7.61 -4.10 -10.05
C LEU A 21 -8.52 -4.73 -11.12
N ARG A 22 -9.41 -5.62 -10.67
CA ARG A 22 -10.39 -6.27 -11.55
C ARG A 22 -11.77 -6.24 -10.92
N LEU A 23 -12.76 -5.77 -11.68
CA LEU A 23 -14.16 -5.95 -11.32
C LEU A 23 -14.60 -7.38 -11.67
N VAL A 24 -15.05 -8.12 -10.66
CA VAL A 24 -15.63 -9.46 -10.78
C VAL A 24 -17.08 -9.38 -10.30
N LYS A 25 -18.01 -9.43 -11.26
CA LYS A 25 -19.46 -9.19 -11.03
C LYS A 25 -19.71 -7.80 -10.42
N ASN A 26 -19.87 -7.74 -9.10
CA ASN A 26 -20.19 -6.55 -8.32
C ASN A 26 -19.09 -6.22 -7.29
N GLU A 27 -17.94 -6.89 -7.36
CA GLU A 27 -16.84 -6.75 -6.40
C GLU A 27 -15.54 -6.39 -7.14
N ILE A 28 -14.78 -5.45 -6.59
CA ILE A 28 -13.43 -5.14 -7.08
C ILE A 28 -12.46 -5.99 -6.27
N ILE A 29 -11.55 -6.67 -6.94
CA ILE A 29 -10.49 -7.45 -6.32
C ILE A 29 -9.12 -6.97 -6.79
N VAL A 30 -8.09 -7.20 -5.96
CA VAL A 30 -6.71 -7.15 -6.43
C VAL A 30 -6.43 -8.46 -7.18
N SER A 31 -6.02 -8.32 -8.44
CA SER A 31 -5.72 -9.46 -9.32
C SER A 31 -4.23 -9.76 -9.43
N LEU A 32 -3.38 -8.74 -9.25
CA LEU A 32 -1.93 -8.86 -9.28
C LEU A 32 -1.29 -7.71 -8.49
N VAL A 33 -0.17 -8.01 -7.84
CA VAL A 33 0.73 -7.00 -7.24
C VAL A 33 2.02 -7.00 -8.04
N HIS A 34 2.41 -5.82 -8.52
CA HIS A 34 3.67 -5.58 -9.22
C HIS A 34 4.66 -4.95 -8.25
N CYS A 35 5.68 -5.72 -7.87
CA CYS A 35 6.82 -5.24 -7.11
C CYS A 35 7.84 -4.59 -8.07
N PRO A 36 8.40 -3.41 -7.76
CA PRO A 36 9.48 -2.79 -8.53
C PRO A 36 10.86 -3.41 -8.25
N ASP A 37 10.92 -4.51 -7.50
CA ASP A 37 12.15 -5.19 -7.06
C ASP A 37 13.10 -4.26 -6.27
N THR A 38 12.54 -3.47 -5.35
CA THR A 38 13.29 -2.62 -4.42
C THR A 38 13.63 -3.39 -3.13
N ASP A 39 14.83 -3.20 -2.59
CA ASP A 39 15.21 -3.78 -1.28
C ASP A 39 14.34 -3.25 -0.12
N LYS A 40 13.60 -2.15 -0.33
CA LYS A 40 12.76 -1.51 0.70
C LYS A 40 11.58 -2.36 1.14
N CYS A 41 11.02 -3.16 0.25
CA CYS A 41 9.87 -4.02 0.55
C CYS A 41 10.26 -5.45 0.95
N SER A 42 11.57 -5.77 0.91
CA SER A 42 12.09 -7.06 1.35
C SER A 42 12.32 -7.02 2.86
N VAL A 43 11.63 -7.90 3.57
CA VAL A 43 11.84 -8.13 5.01
C VAL A 43 12.35 -9.55 5.22
N ARG A 44 12.66 -9.92 6.46
CA ARG A 44 13.36 -11.18 6.76
C ARG A 44 12.64 -12.44 6.23
N GLU A 45 11.31 -12.44 6.29
CA GLU A 45 10.49 -13.63 6.00
C GLU A 45 9.95 -13.66 4.57
N VAL A 46 9.84 -12.49 3.90
CA VAL A 46 9.24 -12.36 2.57
C VAL A 46 9.99 -11.37 1.70
N SER A 47 10.10 -11.70 0.41
CA SER A 47 10.81 -10.88 -0.58
C SER A 47 10.06 -9.59 -0.95
N CYS A 48 8.76 -9.53 -0.69
CA CYS A 48 7.94 -8.34 -0.88
C CYS A 48 6.78 -8.36 0.11
N VAL A 49 6.87 -7.53 1.14
CA VAL A 49 5.85 -7.42 2.19
C VAL A 49 4.52 -6.88 1.63
N VAL A 50 4.60 -5.97 0.65
CA VAL A 50 3.41 -5.43 -0.04
C VAL A 50 2.62 -6.55 -0.69
N LYS A 51 3.29 -7.40 -1.48
CA LYS A 51 2.67 -8.56 -2.12
C LYS A 51 2.13 -9.55 -1.10
N HIS A 52 2.90 -9.86 -0.05
CA HIS A 52 2.50 -10.80 0.99
C HIS A 52 1.16 -10.43 1.64
N PHE A 53 1.03 -9.19 2.13
CA PHE A 53 -0.21 -8.75 2.80
C PHE A 53 -1.37 -8.57 1.82
N ILE A 54 -1.15 -8.04 0.62
CA ILE A 54 -2.24 -7.86 -0.35
C ILE A 54 -2.75 -9.22 -0.88
N ASP A 55 -1.88 -10.20 -1.07
CA ASP A 55 -2.32 -11.56 -1.45
C ASP A 55 -3.15 -12.21 -0.33
N MET A 56 -2.91 -11.85 0.93
CA MET A 56 -3.63 -12.40 2.10
C MET A 56 -4.94 -11.66 2.40
N TYR A 57 -4.94 -10.34 2.33
CA TYR A 57 -6.03 -9.47 2.83
C TYR A 57 -6.69 -8.62 1.73
N GLY A 58 -6.15 -8.60 0.51
CA GLY A 58 -6.75 -7.90 -0.63
C GLY A 58 -6.91 -6.40 -0.42
N LEU A 59 -8.14 -5.90 -0.63
CA LEU A 59 -8.47 -4.47 -0.49
C LEU A 59 -8.60 -4.01 0.97
N GLU A 60 -8.59 -4.91 1.96
CA GLU A 60 -8.65 -4.52 3.38
C GLU A 60 -7.37 -3.76 3.82
N CYS A 61 -6.27 -3.89 3.07
CA CYS A 61 -5.06 -3.10 3.27
C CYS A 61 -5.17 -1.67 2.71
N ASN A 62 -6.19 -1.37 1.87
CA ASN A 62 -6.36 -0.05 1.27
C ASN A 62 -6.93 0.94 2.28
N VAL A 63 -6.27 2.09 2.44
CA VAL A 63 -6.73 3.16 3.35
C VAL A 63 -7.14 4.46 2.63
N GLY A 64 -7.17 4.47 1.31
CA GLY A 64 -7.61 5.63 0.52
C GLY A 64 -8.56 5.29 -0.60
N SER A 65 -8.65 6.18 -1.59
CA SER A 65 -9.62 6.08 -2.66
C SER A 65 -9.12 6.67 -3.97
N VAL A 66 -9.58 6.10 -5.08
CA VAL A 66 -9.29 6.62 -6.43
C VAL A 66 -10.39 6.17 -7.40
N TYR A 67 -10.59 6.92 -8.48
CA TYR A 67 -11.35 6.43 -9.62
C TYR A 67 -10.53 5.43 -10.42
N ILE A 68 -11.08 4.24 -10.68
CA ILE A 68 -10.40 3.23 -11.51
C ILE A 68 -10.52 3.63 -12.99
N THR A 69 -9.45 4.20 -13.54
CA THR A 69 -9.35 4.62 -14.95
C THR A 69 -8.44 3.70 -15.78
N SER A 70 -7.64 2.87 -15.12
CA SER A 70 -6.63 1.97 -15.70
C SER A 70 -6.70 0.58 -15.02
N PRO A 71 -6.29 -0.51 -15.69
CA PRO A 71 -6.15 -1.83 -15.05
C PRO A 71 -5.13 -1.84 -13.90
N GLU A 72 -4.15 -0.93 -13.93
CA GLU A 72 -3.10 -0.79 -12.93
C GLU A 72 -3.19 0.57 -12.25
N THR A 73 -2.99 0.56 -10.94
CA THR A 73 -2.93 1.74 -10.08
C THR A 73 -1.61 1.72 -9.32
N GLU A 74 -0.85 2.81 -9.40
CA GLU A 74 0.34 3.00 -8.56
C GLU A 74 -0.08 3.30 -7.13
N ILE A 75 0.67 2.73 -6.18
CA ILE A 75 0.35 2.82 -4.75
C ILE A 75 1.56 3.32 -3.98
N ALA A 76 1.29 4.09 -2.93
CA ALA A 76 2.18 4.24 -1.80
C ALA A 76 1.84 3.19 -0.74
N TRP A 77 2.82 2.80 0.07
CA TRP A 77 2.60 1.82 1.14
C TRP A 77 3.37 2.16 2.41
N ALA A 78 2.88 1.66 3.54
CA ALA A 78 3.56 1.73 4.83
C ALA A 78 3.37 0.40 5.56
N LEU A 79 4.45 -0.10 6.16
CA LEU A 79 4.41 -1.23 7.09
C LEU A 79 4.47 -0.69 8.51
N MET A 80 3.55 -1.11 9.36
CA MET A 80 3.49 -0.76 10.77
C MET A 80 3.64 -2.01 11.62
N GLY A 81 4.15 -1.87 12.83
CA GLY A 81 4.42 -2.99 13.74
C GLY A 81 5.88 -3.42 13.74
N ASP A 82 6.13 -4.65 14.18
CA ASP A 82 7.47 -5.23 14.31
C ASP A 82 7.81 -6.08 13.08
N ASP A 83 8.74 -5.61 12.24
CA ASP A 83 9.14 -6.30 11.01
C ASP A 83 9.92 -7.62 11.26
N PHE A 84 10.22 -7.95 12.52
CA PHE A 84 10.70 -9.26 12.95
C PHE A 84 9.59 -10.29 13.14
N ASP A 85 8.31 -9.86 13.26
CA ASP A 85 7.13 -10.71 13.43
C ASP A 85 5.99 -10.20 12.53
N LEU A 86 5.85 -10.79 11.34
CA LEU A 86 4.85 -10.36 10.36
C LEU A 86 3.41 -10.46 10.87
N ASP A 87 3.12 -11.36 11.82
CA ASP A 87 1.79 -11.49 12.42
C ASP A 87 1.47 -10.31 13.36
N ALA A 88 2.50 -9.59 13.82
CA ALA A 88 2.38 -8.35 14.57
C ALA A 88 2.39 -7.09 13.68
N CYS A 89 2.45 -7.26 12.35
CA CYS A 89 2.47 -6.17 11.39
C CYS A 89 1.11 -5.88 10.76
N GLN A 90 0.96 -4.64 10.29
CA GLN A 90 -0.12 -4.24 9.40
C GLN A 90 0.48 -3.50 8.20
N LEU A 91 0.04 -3.88 7.00
CA LEU A 91 0.31 -3.12 5.78
C LEU A 91 -0.86 -2.19 5.47
N TRP A 92 -0.55 -0.91 5.25
CA TRP A 92 -1.42 0.03 4.57
C TRP A 92 -0.90 0.33 3.19
N TRP A 93 -1.80 0.40 2.21
CA TRP A 93 -1.51 1.01 0.93
C TRP A 93 -2.58 2.03 0.55
N ILE A 94 -2.19 2.99 -0.26
CA ILE A 94 -3.06 4.07 -0.74
C ILE A 94 -2.74 4.35 -2.20
N PRO A 95 -3.74 4.56 -3.09
CA PRO A 95 -3.46 5.01 -4.44
C PRO A 95 -2.65 6.30 -4.43
N SER A 96 -1.61 6.39 -5.26
CA SER A 96 -0.79 7.62 -5.36
C SER A 96 -1.61 8.82 -5.85
N GLU A 97 -2.74 8.56 -6.51
CA GLU A 97 -3.70 9.58 -7.01
C GLU A 97 -4.80 9.94 -5.99
N ASP A 98 -4.78 9.39 -4.77
CA ASP A 98 -5.71 9.84 -3.72
C ASP A 98 -5.46 11.32 -3.41
N GLU A 99 -6.51 12.15 -3.50
CA GLU A 99 -6.42 13.61 -3.41
C GLU A 99 -5.83 14.09 -2.07
N ALA A 100 -6.26 13.46 -0.97
CA ALA A 100 -5.80 13.84 0.36
C ALA A 100 -4.34 13.43 0.58
N PHE A 101 -3.98 12.23 0.15
CA PHE A 101 -2.61 11.73 0.25
C PHE A 101 -1.64 12.51 -0.64
N ALA A 102 -1.99 12.76 -1.89
CA ALA A 102 -1.16 13.52 -2.83
C ALA A 102 -0.90 14.94 -2.30
N SER A 103 -1.94 15.63 -1.80
CA SER A 103 -1.79 16.95 -1.20
C SER A 103 -0.89 16.94 0.06
N TRP A 104 -1.00 15.90 0.90
CA TRP A 104 -0.13 15.74 2.06
C TRP A 104 1.32 15.48 1.64
N LEU A 105 1.55 14.62 0.66
CA LEU A 105 2.88 14.27 0.16
C LEU A 105 3.59 15.51 -0.42
N ASP A 106 2.88 16.31 -1.22
CA ASP A 106 3.39 17.57 -1.78
C ASP A 106 3.84 18.54 -0.67
N SER A 107 3.08 18.62 0.44
CA SER A 107 3.43 19.48 1.58
C SER A 107 4.69 19.05 2.36
N LYS A 108 5.16 17.81 2.15
CA LYS A 108 6.37 17.25 2.78
C LYS A 108 7.60 17.40 1.90
N ILE A 109 7.43 17.59 0.59
CA ILE A 109 8.51 17.72 -0.39
C ILE A 109 8.85 19.21 -0.65
N SER A 110 7.92 20.12 -0.35
CA SER A 110 8.12 21.59 -0.41
C SER A 110 8.94 22.12 0.76
#